data_AF-G5NAA8-F1
#
_entry.id   AF-G5NAA8-F1
#
_cell.length_a   1.000
_cell.length_b   1.000
_cell.length_c   1.000
_cell.angle_alpha   90.00
_cell.angle_beta   90.00
_cell.angle_gamma   90.00
#
_symmetry.space_group_name_H-M   'P 1'
#
loop_
_entity.id
_entity.type
_entity.pdbx_description
1 polymer ?
#
loop_
_entity_poly.entity_id
_entity_poly.type
_entity_poly.pdbx_seq_one_letter_code
_entity_poly.pdbx_strand_id
1 'polypeptide(L)' 'MCEWKNVRILEAECCADHIHMVVEIAPKMSVSGFMGI' A
#
# COMPACT_ATOMS: atom_id res chain seq x y z
N MET A 1 -1.88 -6.85 -5.23
CA MET A 1 -0.96 -5.70 -5.38
C MET A 1 0.24 -5.78 -4.45
N CYS A 2 0.03 -5.79 -3.13
CA CYS A 2 1.11 -5.75 -2.15
C CYS A 2 2.08 -6.95 -2.27
N GLU A 3 1.57 -8.18 -2.40
CA GLU A 3 2.43 -9.37 -2.58
C GLU A 3 3.30 -9.30 -3.83
N TRP A 4 2.73 -8.91 -4.97
CA TRP A 4 3.47 -8.77 -6.23
C TRP A 4 4.54 -7.68 -6.19
N LYS A 5 4.30 -6.62 -5.40
CA LYS A 5 5.25 -5.52 -5.21
C LYS A 5 6.17 -5.73 -4.00
N ASN A 6 6.10 -6.88 -3.33
CA ASN A 6 6.81 -7.18 -2.09
C ASN A 6 6.66 -6.08 -1.01
N VAL A 7 5.43 -5.59 -0.85
CA VAL A 7 5.03 -4.57 0.14
C VAL A 7 4.36 -5.25 1.31
N ARG A 8 4.83 -4.96 2.53
CA ARG A 8 4.23 -5.48 3.76
C ARG A 8 3.09 -4.58 4.20
N ILE A 9 1.95 -5.18 4.52
CA ILE A 9 0.82 -4.48 5.14
C ILE A 9 1.04 -4.49 6.65
N LEU A 10 1.03 -3.32 7.27
CA LEU A 10 1.12 -3.17 8.73
C LEU A 10 -0.29 -3.09 9.32
N GLU A 11 -1.16 -2.30 8.71
CA GLU A 11 -2.56 -2.11 9.12
C GLU A 11 -3.44 -1.93 7.88
N ALA A 12 -4.69 -2.41 7.96
CA ALA A 12 -5.70 -2.20 6.92
C ALA A 12 -7.09 -2.11 7.56
N GLU A 13 -7.81 -1.06 7.24
CA GLU A 13 -9.18 -0.80 7.68
C GLU A 13 -10.05 -0.52 6.45
N CYS A 14 -11.22 -1.16 6.40
CA CYS A 14 -12.20 -0.97 5.34
C CYS A 14 -13.39 -0.19 5.90
N CYS A 15 -13.59 1.03 5.40
CA CYS A 15 -14.76 1.87 5.65
C CYS A 15 -15.80 1.65 4.54
N ALA A 16 -17.00 2.19 4.70
CA ALA A 16 -18.07 1.99 3.71
C ALA A 16 -17.77 2.63 2.33
N ASP A 17 -16.94 3.66 2.30
CA ASP A 17 -16.66 4.51 1.14
C ASP A 17 -15.16 4.62 0.79
N HIS A 18 -14.27 4.12 1.65
CA HIS A 18 -12.82 4.16 1.43
C HIS A 18 -12.08 3.07 2.23
N ILE A 19 -10.78 2.93 1.98
CA ILE A 19 -9.91 1.99 2.68
C ILE A 19 -8.71 2.78 3.24
N HIS A 20 -8.41 2.60 4.51
CA HIS A 20 -7.15 3.04 5.10
C HIS A 20 -6.15 1.88 5.08
N MET A 21 -4.94 2.17 4.62
CA MET A 21 -3.85 1.20 4.62
C MET A 21 -2.57 1.84 5.12
N VAL A 22 -1.92 1.17 6.07
CA VAL A 22 -0.56 1.47 6.48
C VAL A 22 0.33 0.38 5.91
N VAL A 23 1.28 0.77 5.06
CA VAL A 23 2.15 -0.17 4.33
C VAL A 23 3.62 0.22 4.47
N GLU A 24 4.47 -0.79 4.51
CA GLU A 24 5.92 -0.64 4.42
C GLU A 24 6.37 -0.84 2.97
N ILE A 25 6.86 0.23 2.34
CA ILE A 25 7.39 0.19 0.97
C ILE A 25 8.91 0.28 0.97
N ALA A 26 9.55 -0.27 -0.07
CA ALA A 26 10.99 -0.16 -0.23
C ALA A 26 11.40 1.33 -0.40
N PRO A 27 12.56 1.77 0.12
CA PRO A 27 13.01 3.17 0.02
C PRO A 27 13.13 3.71 -1.41
N LYS A 28 13.32 2.83 -2.40
CA LYS A 28 13.40 3.17 -3.83
C LYS A 28 12.04 3.21 -4.53
N MET A 29 10.97 2.82 -3.86
CA MET A 29 9.61 2.84 -4.38
C MET A 29 8.94 4.15 -3.95
N SER A 30 8.43 4.93 -4.90
CA SER A 30 7.62 6.09 -4.59
C SER A 30 6.19 5.67 -4.20
N VAL A 31 5.49 6.55 -3.48
CA VAL A 31 4.07 6.36 -3.18
C VAL A 31 3.24 6.27 -4.47
N SER A 32 3.53 7.11 -5.47
CA SER A 32 2.87 7.03 -6.78
C SER A 32 3.09 5.69 -7.49
N GLY A 33 4.32 5.16 -7.45
CA GLY A 33 4.65 3.86 -8.03
C GLY A 33 4.03 2.67 -7.29
N PHE A 34 3.74 2.83 -5.99
CA PHE A 34 2.91 1.89 -5.24
C PHE A 34 1.45 1.96 -5.70
N MET A 35 0.89 3.18 -5.80
CA MET A 35 -0.50 3.42 -6.22
C MET A 35 -0.77 3.09 -7.70
N GLY A 36 0.27 2.98 -8.53
CA GLY A 36 0.16 2.59 -9.93
C GLY A 36 -0.28 3.73 -10.86
N ILE A 37 -0.02 4.98 -10.47
CA ILE A 37 -0.15 6.18 -11.32
C ILE A 37 1.18 6.43 -12.03
#